data_AF-A0AAD2CQH5-F1
#
_entry.id   AF-A0AAD2CQH5-F1
#
_cell.length_a   1.000
_cell.length_b   1.000
_cell.length_c   1.000
_cell.angle_alpha   90.00
_cell.angle_beta   90.00
_cell.angle_gamma   90.00
#
_symmetry.space_group_name_H-M   'P 1'
#
loop_
_entity.id
_entity.type
_entity.pdbx_description
1 polymer ?
#
loop_
_entity_poly.entity_id
_entity_poly.type
_entity_poly.pdbx_seq_one_letter_code
_entity_poly.pdbx_strand_id
1 'polypeptide(L)'
;MSPTTGLFHHHGATWKHFFSEGFPTTSRCYAPVLSPPSCPWWTAPLPSDVLRATVCSITGSDRVLLTGTGRASEPSPSNSPSILHAWQTAAKLCTDYYGWVPDEIEVHREEATLADALLEGRLRVISDGSCKNELGTAAVQLLVKYGGFHQIIIRCQTPGLPYDQSPYRSELIGLLAGIMAVDWLLEQWFPTLLTCPVRIACDGLSALETAFEDRPLSPTDAQFDLVSSIWEAILRSLVDWSPQHVYGHLDKSNLFDEHSWWEKRNLEVDGMAVEYHKELETANHLIAPNPRFFTELVAMYVADTKQSRLDPQFIQEWVTLPALRSHWRDKGTISAKAESEIAWDTLGLATQSLPAGLQRWSTKHCVGMCGHVWHRQI
;
A
#
# COMPACT_ATOMS: atom_id res chain seq x y z
N MET A 1 -3.94 41.71 -20.76
CA MET A 1 -3.98 40.89 -19.53
C MET A 1 -5.42 40.53 -19.24
N SER A 2 -5.76 39.23 -19.32
CA SER A 2 -6.79 38.65 -18.47
C SER A 2 -6.03 37.92 -17.36
N PRO A 3 -6.05 38.42 -16.12
CA PRO A 3 -5.23 37.92 -15.02
C PRO A 3 -6.04 36.97 -14.12
N THR A 4 -6.32 35.76 -14.59
CA THR A 4 -6.77 34.64 -13.73
C THR A 4 -5.56 33.74 -13.37
N THR A 5 -4.54 34.44 -12.86
CA THR A 5 -3.53 34.04 -11.87
C THR A 5 -2.82 32.71 -12.05
N GLY A 6 -1.73 32.72 -12.84
CA GLY A 6 -0.55 31.86 -12.66
C GLY A 6 -0.46 30.58 -13.51
N LEU A 7 0.68 29.89 -13.38
CA LEU A 7 0.95 28.57 -13.95
C LEU A 7 0.73 27.53 -12.86
N PHE A 8 0.03 26.46 -13.19
CA PHE A 8 -0.16 25.31 -12.31
C PHE A 8 0.67 24.13 -12.82
N HIS A 9 1.43 23.51 -11.92
CA HIS A 9 2.24 22.33 -12.20
C HIS A 9 1.79 21.18 -11.30
N HIS A 10 1.39 20.06 -11.90
CA HIS A 10 0.92 18.89 -11.15
C HIS A 10 2.09 18.20 -10.45
N HIS A 11 1.95 17.87 -9.18
CA HIS A 11 2.97 17.22 -8.36
C HIS A 11 2.30 16.27 -7.34
N GLY A 12 2.40 14.96 -7.57
CA GLY A 12 1.65 13.96 -6.79
C GLY A 12 0.14 14.21 -6.88
N ALA A 13 -0.56 14.17 -5.75
CA ALA A 13 -1.99 14.51 -5.64
C ALA A 13 -2.33 16.02 -5.60
N THR A 14 -1.33 16.91 -5.70
CA THR A 14 -1.52 18.37 -5.53
C THR A 14 -1.01 19.18 -6.72
N TRP A 15 -1.35 20.48 -6.74
CA TRP A 15 -0.87 21.40 -7.76
C TRP A 15 0.09 22.41 -7.12
N LYS A 16 1.22 22.71 -7.78
CA LYS A 16 2.08 23.85 -7.47
C LYS A 16 1.67 25.05 -8.32
N HIS A 17 1.53 26.22 -7.70
CA HIS A 17 1.18 27.47 -8.35
C HIS A 17 2.42 28.36 -8.52
N PHE A 18 2.56 28.98 -9.68
CA PHE A 18 3.58 29.97 -9.97
C PHE A 18 2.91 31.25 -10.45
N PHE A 19 3.37 32.41 -10.02
CA PHE A 19 2.81 33.70 -10.45
C PHE A 19 3.90 34.65 -10.96
N SER A 20 3.46 35.66 -11.72
CA SER A 20 4.33 36.72 -12.18
C SER A 20 4.51 37.74 -11.05
N GLU A 21 5.73 37.93 -10.57
CA GLU A 21 6.11 39.16 -9.89
C GLU A 21 5.99 40.30 -10.93
N GLY A 22 5.31 41.40 -10.62
CA GLY A 22 4.85 42.39 -11.60
C GLY A 22 5.94 42.97 -12.54
N PHE A 23 5.51 43.41 -13.73
CA PHE A 23 6.39 43.95 -14.78
C PHE A 23 6.99 45.32 -14.42
N PRO A 24 8.26 45.61 -14.75
CA PRO A 24 8.68 46.98 -15.06
C PRO A 24 8.03 47.37 -16.40
N THR A 25 7.20 48.40 -16.36
CA THR A 25 6.63 49.04 -17.54
C THR A 25 7.75 49.63 -18.40
N THR A 26 8.14 48.93 -19.45
CA THR A 26 8.54 49.43 -20.79
C THR A 26 9.37 48.36 -21.51
N SER A 27 8.86 47.87 -22.65
CA SER A 27 9.57 47.21 -23.76
C SER A 27 8.83 45.97 -24.29
N ARG A 28 8.90 45.79 -25.61
CA ARG A 28 8.16 44.81 -26.41
C ARG A 28 8.73 43.40 -26.20
N CYS A 29 7.82 42.43 -26.10
CA CYS A 29 8.05 40.98 -26.26
C CYS A 29 9.11 40.36 -25.35
N TYR A 30 8.77 40.16 -24.06
CA TYR A 30 9.41 39.15 -23.23
C TYR A 30 8.37 38.12 -22.78
N ALA A 31 8.71 36.84 -22.92
CA ALA A 31 7.97 35.74 -22.30
C ALA A 31 7.95 35.95 -20.76
N PRO A 32 6.80 35.75 -20.08
CA PRO A 32 6.72 36.02 -18.65
C PRO A 32 7.53 34.99 -17.86
N VAL A 33 8.35 35.48 -16.94
CA VAL A 33 9.05 34.66 -15.94
C VAL A 33 8.15 34.53 -14.72
N LEU A 34 7.94 33.30 -14.27
CA LEU A 34 7.07 32.98 -13.14
C LEU A 34 7.91 32.42 -12.00
N SER A 35 7.58 32.85 -10.78
CA SER A 35 8.21 32.42 -9.54
C SER A 35 7.20 31.67 -8.68
N PRO A 36 7.63 30.65 -7.92
CA PRO A 36 6.77 30.04 -6.91
C PRO A 36 6.53 31.02 -5.74
N PRO A 37 5.33 31.03 -5.13
CA PRO A 37 5.08 31.72 -3.86
C PRO A 37 5.86 31.14 -2.70
N SER A 38 5.90 31.90 -1.61
CA SER A 38 6.34 31.43 -0.30
C SER A 38 5.59 30.18 0.17
N CYS A 39 4.32 30.02 -0.24
CA CYS A 39 3.57 28.77 -0.17
C CYS A 39 3.13 28.37 -1.60
N PRO A 40 3.84 27.44 -2.26
CA PRO A 40 3.60 27.13 -3.66
C PRO A 40 2.42 26.19 -3.89
N TRP A 41 1.81 25.64 -2.85
CA TRP A 41 0.81 24.59 -2.98
C TRP A 41 -0.59 25.15 -3.20
N TRP A 42 -1.27 24.61 -4.21
CA TRP A 42 -2.63 24.95 -4.60
C TRP A 42 -3.58 23.81 -4.23
N THR A 43 -4.50 24.12 -3.33
CA THR A 43 -5.43 23.15 -2.72
C THR A 43 -6.88 23.32 -3.21
N ALA A 44 -7.16 24.34 -4.04
CA ALA A 44 -8.48 24.55 -4.62
C ALA A 44 -8.63 23.80 -5.97
N PRO A 45 -9.85 23.54 -6.44
CA PRO A 45 -10.07 23.05 -7.80
C PRO A 45 -9.40 23.97 -8.83
N LEU A 46 -8.83 23.39 -9.88
CA LEU A 46 -8.27 24.20 -10.96
C LEU A 46 -9.36 25.04 -11.63
N PRO A 47 -9.05 26.29 -12.02
CA PRO A 47 -9.96 27.10 -12.82
C PRO A 47 -10.37 26.39 -14.11
N SER A 48 -11.62 26.57 -14.54
CA SER A 48 -12.16 25.89 -15.73
C SER A 48 -11.59 26.42 -17.06
N ASP A 49 -10.87 27.54 -17.02
CA ASP A 49 -10.24 28.23 -18.15
C ASP A 49 -8.74 27.92 -18.31
N VAL A 50 -8.19 26.96 -17.55
CA VAL A 50 -6.78 26.59 -17.63
C VAL A 50 -6.38 26.06 -19.02
N LEU A 51 -5.20 26.49 -19.48
CA LEU A 51 -4.60 26.08 -20.74
C LEU A 51 -3.31 25.30 -20.48
N ARG A 52 -2.91 24.41 -21.40
CA ARG A 52 -1.57 23.81 -21.38
C ARG A 52 -0.53 24.92 -21.58
N ALA A 53 0.56 24.83 -20.83
CA ALA A 53 1.68 25.75 -20.91
C ALA A 53 2.96 24.99 -21.26
N THR A 54 3.78 25.59 -22.13
CA THR A 54 5.17 25.15 -22.33
C THR A 54 6.06 26.09 -21.52
N VAL A 55 6.99 25.52 -20.76
CA VAL A 55 7.90 26.28 -19.91
C VAL A 55 9.35 25.86 -20.14
N CYS A 56 10.26 26.80 -19.92
CA CYS A 56 11.70 26.54 -19.87
C CYS A 56 12.19 26.85 -18.46
N SER A 57 12.85 25.90 -17.80
CA SER A 57 13.46 26.14 -16.49
C SER A 57 14.67 27.05 -16.61
N ILE A 58 14.80 28.00 -15.68
CA ILE A 58 15.97 28.89 -15.63
C ILE A 58 17.04 28.21 -14.78
N THR A 59 18.18 27.89 -15.39
CA THR A 59 19.27 27.15 -14.73
C THR A 59 19.73 27.86 -13.45
N GLY A 60 19.70 27.16 -12.32
CA GLY A 60 20.09 27.70 -11.00
C GLY A 60 19.01 28.53 -10.29
N SER A 61 17.74 28.43 -10.71
CA SER A 61 16.61 29.13 -10.08
C SER A 61 15.34 28.27 -10.14
N ASP A 62 14.45 28.41 -9.14
CA ASP A 62 13.10 27.80 -9.16
C ASP A 62 12.12 28.56 -10.07
N ARG A 63 12.63 29.49 -10.87
CA ARG A 63 11.84 30.30 -11.81
C ARG A 63 11.70 29.59 -13.14
N VAL A 64 10.52 29.74 -13.75
CA VAL A 64 10.21 29.16 -15.05
C VAL A 64 9.80 30.25 -16.04
N LEU A 65 10.31 30.14 -17.27
CA LEU A 65 9.94 31.01 -18.37
C LEU A 65 8.78 30.38 -19.14
N LEU A 66 7.65 31.08 -19.22
CA LEU A 66 6.51 30.62 -20.02
C LEU A 66 6.77 30.87 -21.52
N THR A 67 7.03 29.82 -22.28
CA THR A 67 7.38 29.90 -23.70
C THR A 67 6.19 29.73 -24.65
N GLY A 68 5.06 29.23 -24.15
CA GLY A 68 3.83 29.13 -24.94
C GLY A 68 2.61 28.71 -24.13
N THR A 69 1.42 29.01 -24.64
CA THR A 69 0.14 28.53 -24.10
C THR A 69 -0.72 27.97 -25.23
N GLY A 70 -1.55 26.97 -24.93
CA GLY A 70 -2.43 26.35 -25.91
C GLY A 70 -3.57 25.57 -25.27
N ARG A 71 -4.65 25.39 -26.02
CA ARG A 71 -5.68 24.41 -25.65
C ARG A 71 -5.06 23.03 -25.79
N ALA A 72 -5.26 22.16 -24.79
CA ALA A 72 -4.96 20.76 -24.97
C ALA A 72 -5.81 20.28 -26.17
N SER A 73 -5.16 19.82 -27.24
CA SER A 73 -5.80 18.78 -28.04
C SER A 73 -6.08 17.63 -27.08
N GLU A 74 -7.27 17.01 -27.17
CA GLU A 74 -7.43 15.69 -26.55
C GLU A 74 -6.20 14.88 -26.93
N PRO A 75 -5.53 14.22 -25.97
CA PRO A 75 -4.36 13.43 -26.31
C PRO A 75 -4.80 12.48 -27.42
N SER A 76 -4.20 12.62 -28.60
CA SER A 76 -4.26 11.57 -29.61
C SER A 76 -3.91 10.30 -28.83
N PRO A 77 -4.72 9.23 -28.88
CA PRO A 77 -4.42 8.01 -28.15
C PRO A 77 -2.99 7.61 -28.52
N SER A 78 -2.08 7.80 -27.57
CA SER A 78 -0.72 7.33 -27.69
C SER A 78 -0.85 5.82 -27.57
N ASN A 79 -0.83 5.12 -28.70
CA ASN A 79 -0.76 3.66 -28.72
C ASN A 79 0.58 3.14 -28.17
N SER A 80 1.46 4.01 -27.67
CA SER A 80 2.68 3.59 -26.99
C SER A 80 2.32 2.88 -25.69
N PRO A 81 2.89 1.68 -25.46
CA PRO A 81 2.71 0.96 -24.22
C PRO A 81 3.21 1.82 -23.05
N SER A 82 2.47 1.80 -21.94
CA SER A 82 2.93 2.43 -20.70
C SER A 82 2.27 1.78 -19.50
N ILE A 83 3.06 1.56 -18.45
CA ILE A 83 2.61 1.10 -17.13
C ILE A 83 1.49 1.98 -16.57
N LEU A 84 1.49 3.28 -16.87
CA LEU A 84 0.44 4.20 -16.41
C LEU A 84 -0.93 3.83 -17.00
N HIS A 85 -1.00 3.30 -18.22
CA HIS A 85 -2.24 2.81 -18.80
C HIS A 85 -2.76 1.57 -18.05
N ALA A 86 -1.88 0.64 -17.70
CA ALA A 86 -2.24 -0.55 -16.91
C ALA A 86 -2.71 -0.16 -15.50
N TRP A 87 -1.96 0.69 -14.80
CA TRP A 87 -2.34 1.20 -13.49
C TRP A 87 -3.67 1.94 -13.51
N GLN A 88 -3.91 2.84 -14.48
CA GLN A 88 -5.19 3.53 -14.63
C GLN A 88 -6.34 2.57 -14.96
N THR A 89 -6.08 1.52 -15.73
CA THR A 89 -7.08 0.50 -16.04
C THR A 89 -7.44 -0.29 -14.78
N ALA A 90 -6.45 -0.72 -14.01
CA ALA A 90 -6.66 -1.38 -12.72
C ALA A 90 -7.40 -0.46 -11.73
N ALA A 91 -7.01 0.81 -11.63
CA ALA A 91 -7.65 1.79 -10.75
C ALA A 91 -9.15 1.98 -11.08
N LYS A 92 -9.54 1.93 -12.36
CA LYS A 92 -10.96 2.00 -12.78
C LYS A 92 -11.77 0.76 -12.39
N LEU A 93 -11.13 -0.36 -12.11
CA LEU A 93 -11.77 -1.58 -11.62
C LEU A 93 -11.91 -1.60 -10.09
N CYS A 94 -11.20 -0.72 -9.39
CA CYS A 94 -11.31 -0.60 -7.94
C CYS A 94 -12.66 -0.04 -7.52
N THR A 95 -13.11 -0.51 -6.36
CA THR A 95 -14.29 -0.06 -5.62
C THR A 95 -13.92 0.02 -4.14
N ASP A 96 -14.81 0.55 -3.30
CA ASP A 96 -14.57 0.65 -1.86
C ASP A 96 -14.26 -0.70 -1.18
N TYR A 97 -14.70 -1.81 -1.77
CA TYR A 97 -14.59 -3.15 -1.17
C TYR A 97 -13.69 -4.12 -1.96
N TYR A 98 -13.29 -3.78 -3.18
CA TYR A 98 -12.59 -4.68 -4.08
C TYR A 98 -11.63 -3.94 -5.00
N GLY A 99 -10.45 -4.52 -5.19
CA GLY A 99 -9.39 -3.96 -5.99
C GLY A 99 -8.57 -2.98 -5.17
N TRP A 100 -7.26 -3.15 -5.23
CA TRP A 100 -6.31 -2.22 -4.65
C TRP A 100 -5.22 -1.93 -5.67
N VAL A 101 -4.81 -0.68 -5.75
CA VAL A 101 -3.65 -0.22 -6.52
C VAL A 101 -2.84 0.75 -5.66
N PRO A 102 -1.54 0.92 -5.94
CA PRO A 102 -0.76 1.98 -5.31
C PRO A 102 -1.35 3.36 -5.59
N ASP A 103 -1.18 4.29 -4.65
CA ASP A 103 -1.76 5.64 -4.71
C ASP A 103 -1.10 6.49 -5.80
N GLU A 104 0.23 6.37 -5.94
CA GLU A 104 1.01 7.15 -6.91
C GLU A 104 1.96 6.25 -7.69
N ILE A 105 2.03 6.47 -9.00
CA ILE A 105 3.06 5.92 -9.89
C ILE A 105 3.63 7.04 -10.74
N GLU A 106 4.93 7.26 -10.62
CA GLU A 106 5.67 8.27 -11.37
C GLU A 106 6.69 7.60 -12.29
N VAL A 107 6.61 7.87 -13.59
CA VAL A 107 7.59 7.42 -14.57
C VAL A 107 8.59 8.54 -14.83
N HIS A 108 9.85 8.31 -14.49
CA HIS A 108 10.94 9.25 -14.71
C HIS A 108 11.74 8.82 -15.95
N ARG A 109 11.77 9.69 -16.97
CA ARG A 109 12.41 9.49 -18.29
C ARG A 109 11.75 8.40 -19.13
N GLU A 110 12.53 7.72 -19.97
CA GLU A 110 12.03 6.77 -20.97
C GLU A 110 11.76 5.41 -20.33
N GLU A 111 10.47 5.04 -20.30
CA GLU A 111 9.98 3.74 -19.82
C GLU A 111 10.48 2.57 -20.69
N ALA A 112 10.70 2.81 -21.99
CA ALA A 112 11.25 1.83 -22.92
C ALA A 112 12.57 1.22 -22.43
N THR A 113 13.46 2.04 -21.86
CA THR A 113 14.74 1.58 -21.30
C THR A 113 14.54 0.62 -20.12
N LEU A 114 13.48 0.82 -19.32
CA LEU A 114 13.13 -0.08 -18.23
C LEU A 114 12.52 -1.38 -18.75
N ALA A 115 11.70 -1.31 -19.80
CA ALA A 115 11.14 -2.47 -20.47
C ALA A 115 12.24 -3.33 -21.14
N ASP A 116 13.19 -2.73 -21.83
CA ASP A 116 14.35 -3.44 -22.38
C ASP A 116 15.21 -4.07 -21.27
N ALA A 117 15.40 -3.35 -20.17
CA ALA A 117 16.10 -3.89 -19.00
C ALA A 117 15.36 -5.04 -18.32
N LEU A 118 14.03 -5.04 -18.34
CA LEU A 118 13.20 -6.14 -17.87
C LEU A 118 13.48 -7.40 -18.70
N LEU A 119 13.46 -7.29 -20.03
CA LEU A 119 13.77 -8.41 -20.93
C LEU A 119 15.18 -8.96 -20.71
N GLU A 120 16.15 -8.07 -20.52
CA GLU A 120 17.56 -8.45 -20.37
C GLU A 120 17.92 -8.93 -18.94
N GLY A 121 16.96 -8.98 -18.01
CA GLY A 121 17.21 -9.37 -16.62
C GLY A 121 18.05 -8.35 -15.84
N ARG A 122 18.06 -7.09 -16.28
CA ARG A 122 18.79 -5.97 -15.68
C ARG A 122 17.92 -5.09 -14.79
N LEU A 123 16.59 -5.18 -14.90
CA LEU A 123 15.67 -4.46 -14.03
C LEU A 123 15.84 -4.92 -12.57
N ARG A 124 15.82 -3.95 -11.66
CA ARG A 124 15.90 -4.14 -10.21
C ARG A 124 14.71 -3.46 -9.58
N VAL A 125 14.14 -4.12 -8.57
CA VAL A 125 13.05 -3.59 -7.76
C VAL A 125 13.55 -3.44 -6.34
N ILE A 126 13.31 -2.30 -5.72
CA ILE A 126 13.59 -2.05 -4.30
C ILE A 126 12.31 -1.52 -3.67
N SER A 127 11.86 -2.13 -2.57
CA SER A 127 10.74 -1.65 -1.77
C SER A 127 11.15 -1.51 -0.31
N ASP A 128 10.50 -0.59 0.39
CA ASP A 128 10.67 -0.37 1.84
C ASP A 128 9.36 0.17 2.42
N GLY A 129 9.07 -0.15 3.67
CA GLY A 129 7.85 0.15 4.38
C GLY A 129 8.09 1.00 5.65
N SER A 130 7.36 2.11 5.77
CA SER A 130 7.30 2.88 7.02
C SER A 130 5.99 2.62 7.76
N CYS A 131 6.03 2.61 9.09
CA CYS A 131 4.82 2.51 9.90
C CYS A 131 4.98 3.27 11.21
N LYS A 132 4.07 4.22 11.46
CA LYS A 132 4.02 5.00 12.69
C LYS A 132 2.60 5.48 12.95
N ASN A 133 2.18 5.54 14.22
CA ASN A 133 0.88 6.04 14.64
C ASN A 133 -0.30 5.35 13.93
N GLU A 134 -0.24 4.02 13.80
CA GLU A 134 -1.29 3.23 13.10
C GLU A 134 -1.51 3.65 11.63
N LEU A 135 -0.50 4.29 11.03
CA LEU A 135 -0.45 4.64 9.62
C LEU A 135 0.78 3.98 9.00
N GLY A 136 0.54 3.06 8.06
CA GLY A 136 1.56 2.44 7.24
C GLY A 136 1.67 3.10 5.87
N THR A 137 2.89 3.20 5.36
CA THR A 137 3.20 3.60 3.99
C THR A 137 4.30 2.71 3.43
N ALA A 138 4.37 2.62 2.11
CA ALA A 138 5.48 1.97 1.43
C ALA A 138 5.86 2.77 0.18
N ALA A 139 7.11 2.61 -0.22
CA ALA A 139 7.59 3.09 -1.50
C ALA A 139 8.26 1.96 -2.27
N VAL A 140 8.29 2.09 -3.60
CA VAL A 140 8.98 1.15 -4.49
C VAL A 140 9.70 1.92 -5.58
N GLN A 141 10.88 1.44 -5.96
CA GLN A 141 11.58 1.86 -7.18
C GLN A 141 11.82 0.68 -8.10
N LEU A 142 11.50 0.86 -9.38
CA LEU A 142 11.95 -0.01 -10.48
C LEU A 142 13.00 0.77 -11.28
N LEU A 143 14.21 0.22 -11.41
CA LEU A 143 15.32 0.91 -12.07
C LEU A 143 16.39 -0.06 -12.60
N VAL A 144 17.37 0.49 -13.30
CA VAL A 144 18.53 -0.25 -13.83
C VAL A 144 19.81 0.15 -13.11
N LYS A 145 20.61 -0.84 -12.73
CA LYS A 145 21.95 -0.59 -12.20
C LYS A 145 22.82 0.07 -13.28
N TYR A 146 23.30 1.30 -13.02
CA TYR A 146 24.09 2.12 -13.95
C TYR A 146 23.36 2.58 -15.23
N GLY A 147 22.02 2.49 -15.28
CA GLY A 147 21.24 2.83 -16.47
C GLY A 147 20.77 4.29 -16.57
N GLY A 148 21.42 5.22 -15.89
CA GLY A 148 20.95 6.62 -15.79
C GLY A 148 19.83 6.82 -14.78
N PHE A 149 19.11 7.96 -14.85
CA PHE A 149 17.98 8.28 -13.96
C PHE A 149 16.64 7.79 -14.53
N HIS A 150 16.62 6.64 -15.21
CA HIS A 150 15.38 6.00 -15.65
C HIS A 150 14.84 5.19 -14.48
N GLN A 151 13.65 5.55 -14.01
CA GLN A 151 13.04 4.88 -12.86
C GLN A 151 11.52 5.01 -12.89
N ILE A 152 10.85 4.03 -12.30
CA ILE A 152 9.46 4.17 -11.88
C ILE A 152 9.46 4.23 -10.36
N ILE A 153 8.85 5.27 -9.81
CA ILE A 153 8.66 5.43 -8.37
C ILE A 153 7.19 5.17 -8.06
N ILE A 154 6.95 4.43 -6.99
CA ILE A 154 5.62 4.09 -6.51
C ILE A 154 5.54 4.47 -5.04
N ARG A 155 4.43 5.07 -4.63
CA ARG A 155 4.12 5.33 -3.22
C ARG A 155 2.71 4.84 -2.92
N CYS A 156 2.53 4.30 -1.74
CA CYS A 156 1.21 3.87 -1.30
C CYS A 156 1.05 3.89 0.21
N GLN A 157 -0.17 4.11 0.65
CA GLN A 157 -0.66 3.90 2.00
C GLN A 157 -0.98 2.41 2.17
N THR A 158 -0.51 1.82 3.26
CA THR A 158 -0.71 0.41 3.57
C THR A 158 -2.19 0.15 3.89
N PRO A 159 -2.94 -0.62 3.06
CA PRO A 159 -4.35 -0.88 3.29
C PRO A 159 -4.58 -1.70 4.56
N GLY A 160 -5.69 -1.50 5.25
CA GLY A 160 -6.04 -2.26 6.45
C GLY A 160 -6.49 -1.37 7.60
N LEU A 161 -6.93 -2.01 8.69
CA LEU A 161 -7.40 -1.27 9.86
C LEU A 161 -6.23 -0.70 10.65
N PRO A 162 -6.45 0.36 11.46
CA PRO A 162 -5.38 0.98 12.25
C PRO A 162 -4.57 -0.02 13.10
N TYR A 163 -5.24 -1.00 13.70
CA TYR A 163 -4.61 -2.04 14.52
C TYR A 163 -3.93 -3.16 13.72
N ASP A 164 -4.16 -3.25 12.42
CA ASP A 164 -3.45 -4.17 11.52
C ASP A 164 -2.10 -3.58 11.08
N GLN A 165 -1.94 -2.26 11.17
CA GLN A 165 -0.77 -1.54 10.68
C GLN A 165 0.47 -1.91 11.50
N SER A 166 1.51 -2.29 10.79
CA SER A 166 2.79 -2.67 11.36
C SER A 166 3.90 -2.44 10.33
N PRO A 167 5.17 -2.25 10.75
CA PRO A 167 6.29 -2.21 9.81
C PRO A 167 6.28 -3.42 8.87
N TYR A 168 6.00 -4.61 9.41
CA TYR A 168 5.86 -5.84 8.62
C TYR A 168 4.78 -5.76 7.53
N ARG A 169 3.60 -5.20 7.82
CA ARG A 169 2.54 -5.01 6.81
C ARG A 169 2.94 -3.98 5.75
N SER A 170 3.64 -2.92 6.15
CA SER A 170 4.18 -1.93 5.22
C SER A 170 5.25 -2.50 4.29
N GLU A 171 6.12 -3.39 4.78
CA GLU A 171 7.08 -4.10 3.91
C GLU A 171 6.35 -4.98 2.88
N LEU A 172 5.38 -5.76 3.35
CA LEU A 172 4.60 -6.66 2.49
C LEU A 172 3.85 -5.89 1.38
N ILE A 173 3.26 -4.73 1.69
CA ILE A 173 2.53 -3.97 0.66
C ILE A 173 3.48 -3.37 -0.37
N GLY A 174 4.70 -2.98 0.04
CA GLY A 174 5.76 -2.57 -0.87
C GLY A 174 6.16 -3.68 -1.84
N LEU A 175 6.30 -4.91 -1.34
CA LEU A 175 6.56 -6.08 -2.19
C LEU A 175 5.42 -6.34 -3.18
N LEU A 176 4.16 -6.31 -2.72
CA LEU A 176 2.99 -6.50 -3.59
C LEU A 176 2.94 -5.42 -4.69
N ALA A 177 3.14 -4.15 -4.33
CA ALA A 177 3.17 -3.03 -5.27
C ALA A 177 4.27 -3.20 -6.33
N GLY A 178 5.47 -3.64 -5.92
CA GLY A 178 6.57 -3.92 -6.83
C GLY A 178 6.27 -5.06 -7.80
N ILE A 179 5.67 -6.15 -7.32
CA ILE A 179 5.26 -7.28 -8.16
C ILE A 179 4.23 -6.84 -9.20
N MET A 180 3.16 -6.18 -8.75
CA MET A 180 2.12 -5.66 -9.64
C MET A 180 2.67 -4.70 -10.70
N ALA A 181 3.61 -3.82 -10.33
CA ALA A 181 4.20 -2.88 -11.25
C ALA A 181 5.06 -3.52 -12.33
N VAL A 182 5.84 -4.55 -11.98
CA VAL A 182 6.61 -5.30 -12.98
C VAL A 182 5.69 -6.08 -13.90
N ASP A 183 4.64 -6.71 -13.37
CA ASP A 183 3.65 -7.42 -14.20
C ASP A 183 2.95 -6.46 -15.16
N TRP A 184 2.53 -5.29 -14.70
CA TRP A 184 1.98 -4.25 -15.58
C TRP A 184 2.97 -3.77 -16.64
N LEU A 185 4.23 -3.56 -16.29
CA LEU A 185 5.27 -3.20 -17.25
C LEU A 185 5.45 -4.32 -18.30
N LEU A 186 5.48 -5.57 -17.88
CA LEU A 186 5.60 -6.74 -18.75
C LEU A 186 4.40 -6.87 -19.69
N GLU A 187 3.17 -6.77 -19.18
CA GLU A 187 1.94 -6.89 -19.96
C GLU A 187 1.81 -5.80 -21.03
N GLN A 188 2.19 -4.56 -20.69
CA GLN A 188 2.09 -3.44 -21.62
C GLN A 188 3.12 -3.54 -22.74
N TRP A 189 4.37 -3.89 -22.43
CA TRP A 189 5.45 -3.88 -23.41
C TRP A 189 5.62 -5.21 -24.14
N PHE A 190 5.31 -6.34 -23.50
CA PHE A 190 5.58 -7.69 -24.01
C PHE A 190 4.44 -8.69 -23.72
N PRO A 191 3.21 -8.46 -24.23
CA PRO A 191 2.02 -9.27 -23.92
C PRO A 191 2.07 -10.74 -24.36
N THR A 192 3.11 -11.14 -25.08
CA THR A 192 3.28 -12.52 -25.60
C THR A 192 4.55 -13.21 -25.10
N LEU A 193 5.33 -12.56 -24.24
CA LEU A 193 6.54 -13.13 -23.66
C LEU A 193 6.18 -14.20 -22.62
N LEU A 194 7.05 -15.21 -22.47
CA LEU A 194 6.82 -16.33 -21.57
C LEU A 194 7.49 -16.16 -20.20
N THR A 195 8.73 -15.68 -20.11
CA THR A 195 9.41 -15.44 -18.82
C THR A 195 10.51 -14.38 -18.88
N CYS A 196 10.71 -13.63 -17.79
CA CYS A 196 11.85 -12.72 -17.60
C CYS A 196 12.34 -12.72 -16.13
N PRO A 197 13.67 -12.67 -15.87
CA PRO A 197 14.17 -12.69 -14.51
C PRO A 197 14.22 -11.30 -13.88
N VAL A 198 13.73 -11.16 -12.65
CA VAL A 198 13.76 -9.89 -11.91
C VAL A 198 14.27 -10.10 -10.50
N ARG A 199 15.15 -9.19 -10.06
CA ARG A 199 15.60 -9.13 -8.67
C ARG A 199 14.81 -8.08 -7.91
N ILE A 200 14.23 -8.50 -6.79
CA ILE A 200 13.50 -7.64 -5.86
C ILE A 200 14.20 -7.63 -4.51
N ALA A 201 14.34 -6.45 -3.92
CA ALA A 201 15.03 -6.25 -2.64
C ALA A 201 14.18 -5.44 -1.66
N CYS A 202 14.35 -5.76 -0.39
CA CYS A 202 13.65 -5.18 0.76
C CYS A 202 14.50 -5.48 2.01
N ASP A 203 14.49 -4.60 3.01
CA ASP A 203 15.25 -4.78 4.24
C ASP A 203 14.50 -5.56 5.33
N GLY A 204 13.18 -5.67 5.20
CA GLY A 204 12.31 -6.56 5.94
C GLY A 204 12.56 -8.03 5.61
N LEU A 205 13.59 -8.64 6.19
CA LEU A 205 13.94 -10.06 5.98
C LEU A 205 12.72 -10.98 6.17
N SER A 206 11.96 -10.80 7.26
CA SER A 206 10.77 -11.62 7.52
C SER A 206 9.67 -11.45 6.47
N ALA A 207 9.55 -10.26 5.87
CA ALA A 207 8.59 -10.01 4.78
C ALA A 207 9.04 -10.71 3.49
N LEU A 208 10.32 -10.62 3.14
CA LEU A 208 10.90 -11.34 2.00
C LEU A 208 10.79 -12.85 2.15
N GLU A 209 11.20 -13.41 3.28
CA GLU A 209 11.10 -14.85 3.56
C GLU A 209 9.64 -15.29 3.46
N THR A 210 8.71 -14.52 4.07
CA THR A 210 7.29 -14.86 3.97
C THR A 210 6.73 -14.77 2.56
N ALA A 211 7.16 -13.79 1.76
CA ALA A 211 6.64 -13.57 0.41
C ALA A 211 7.13 -14.61 -0.59
N PHE A 212 8.38 -15.08 -0.46
CA PHE A 212 9.05 -15.87 -1.50
C PHE A 212 9.42 -17.31 -1.09
N GLU A 213 9.37 -17.67 0.19
CA GLU A 213 9.64 -19.06 0.60
C GLU A 213 8.40 -19.95 0.47
N ASP A 214 8.63 -21.19 0.05
CA ASP A 214 7.62 -22.23 0.04
C ASP A 214 7.39 -22.75 1.46
N ARG A 215 6.39 -22.16 2.14
CA ARG A 215 5.93 -22.60 3.45
C ARG A 215 4.41 -22.74 3.47
N PRO A 216 3.83 -23.52 4.39
CA PRO A 216 2.39 -23.49 4.62
C PRO A 216 1.97 -22.13 5.21
N LEU A 217 0.88 -21.55 4.68
CA LEU A 217 0.24 -20.36 5.24
C LEU A 217 -1.03 -20.77 5.99
N SER A 218 -1.11 -20.41 7.27
CA SER A 218 -2.33 -20.61 8.06
C SER A 218 -3.21 -19.35 7.98
N PRO A 219 -4.55 -19.48 7.87
CA PRO A 219 -5.47 -18.35 7.96
C PRO A 219 -5.29 -17.49 9.21
N THR A 220 -4.73 -18.04 10.29
CA THR A 220 -4.47 -17.33 11.56
C THR A 220 -3.16 -16.54 11.59
N ASP A 221 -2.31 -16.72 10.58
CA ASP A 221 -1.01 -16.04 10.50
C ASP A 221 -1.22 -14.53 10.37
N ALA A 222 -0.24 -13.76 10.87
CA ALA A 222 -0.28 -12.32 10.76
C ALA A 222 -0.31 -11.88 9.29
N GLN A 223 -1.15 -10.90 8.96
CA GLN A 223 -1.26 -10.33 7.61
C GLN A 223 -1.57 -11.37 6.52
N PHE A 224 -2.33 -12.42 6.86
CA PHE A 224 -2.73 -13.50 5.95
C PHE A 224 -3.31 -12.98 4.63
N ASP A 225 -4.17 -11.96 4.68
CA ASP A 225 -4.79 -11.34 3.50
C ASP A 225 -3.75 -10.86 2.49
N LEU A 226 -2.71 -10.18 2.97
CA LEU A 226 -1.67 -9.59 2.15
C LEU A 226 -0.64 -10.64 1.70
N VAL A 227 -0.22 -11.54 2.58
CA VAL A 227 0.70 -12.63 2.24
C VAL A 227 0.10 -13.55 1.18
N SER A 228 -1.15 -13.98 1.36
CA SER A 228 -1.84 -14.81 0.36
C SER A 228 -2.02 -14.09 -0.98
N SER A 229 -2.24 -12.78 -0.96
CA SER A 229 -2.32 -11.95 -2.17
C SER A 229 -0.98 -11.84 -2.90
N ILE A 230 0.13 -11.74 -2.16
CA ILE A 230 1.49 -11.75 -2.74
C ILE A 230 1.79 -13.09 -3.37
N TRP A 231 1.48 -14.20 -2.69
CA TRP A 231 1.71 -15.54 -3.24
C TRP A 231 0.92 -15.76 -4.52
N GLU A 232 -0.35 -15.38 -4.55
CA GLU A 232 -1.15 -15.50 -5.77
C GLU A 232 -0.64 -14.56 -6.87
N ALA A 233 -0.13 -13.36 -6.54
CA ALA A 233 0.50 -12.47 -7.52
C ALA A 233 1.76 -13.11 -8.13
N ILE A 234 2.65 -13.66 -7.31
CA ILE A 234 3.86 -14.35 -7.76
C ILE A 234 3.51 -15.58 -8.61
N LEU A 235 2.51 -16.38 -8.20
CA LEU A 235 2.07 -17.57 -8.92
C LEU A 235 1.49 -17.25 -10.30
N ARG A 236 0.83 -16.09 -10.46
CA ARG A 236 0.26 -15.63 -11.73
C ARG A 236 1.26 -14.89 -12.60
N SER A 237 2.29 -14.32 -11.99
CA SER A 237 3.33 -13.57 -12.67
C SER A 237 4.11 -14.47 -13.62
N LEU A 238 4.43 -13.93 -14.80
CA LEU A 238 5.35 -14.58 -15.75
C LEU A 238 6.82 -14.27 -15.43
N VAL A 239 7.09 -13.58 -14.34
CA VAL A 239 8.42 -13.15 -13.92
C VAL A 239 9.06 -14.24 -13.06
N ASP A 240 10.35 -14.52 -13.30
CA ASP A 240 11.18 -15.34 -12.42
C ASP A 240 11.79 -14.44 -11.32
N TRP A 241 11.20 -14.50 -10.13
CA TRP A 241 11.53 -13.62 -9.02
C TRP A 241 12.72 -14.12 -8.19
N SER A 242 13.74 -13.30 -8.06
CA SER A 242 14.89 -13.54 -7.18
C SER A 242 14.88 -12.53 -6.02
N PRO A 243 14.42 -12.91 -4.82
CA PRO A 243 14.47 -12.03 -3.66
C PRO A 243 15.92 -11.79 -3.21
N GLN A 244 16.18 -10.60 -2.68
CA GLN A 244 17.46 -10.22 -2.12
C GLN A 244 17.26 -9.35 -0.88
N HIS A 245 17.68 -9.86 0.28
CA HIS A 245 17.72 -9.04 1.49
C HIS A 245 18.79 -7.95 1.40
N VAL A 246 18.46 -6.77 1.91
CA VAL A 246 19.37 -5.63 2.08
C VAL A 246 19.38 -5.20 3.54
N TYR A 247 20.50 -4.69 4.02
CA TYR A 247 20.57 -4.18 5.38
C TYR A 247 19.98 -2.77 5.44
N GLY A 248 18.95 -2.59 6.28
CA GLY A 248 18.35 -1.30 6.60
C GLY A 248 19.19 -0.45 7.56
N HIS A 249 18.82 0.82 7.69
CA HIS A 249 19.32 1.77 8.70
C HIS A 249 20.85 1.94 8.78
N LEU A 250 21.54 1.85 7.63
CA LEU A 250 22.98 2.10 7.54
C LEU A 250 23.34 3.59 7.54
N ASP A 251 22.36 4.48 7.48
CA ASP A 251 22.49 5.94 7.62
C ASP A 251 23.18 6.36 8.93
N LYS A 252 23.11 5.52 9.97
CA LYS A 252 23.78 5.72 11.27
C LYS A 252 25.26 5.32 11.27
N SER A 253 25.75 4.71 10.20
CA SER A 253 27.17 4.38 10.03
C SER A 253 27.87 5.48 9.21
N ASN A 254 29.00 6.00 9.68
CA ASN A 254 29.66 7.20 9.15
C ASN A 254 30.30 7.03 7.75
N LEU A 255 29.90 6.04 6.94
CA LEU A 255 30.62 5.61 5.73
C LEU A 255 29.66 5.36 4.56
N PHE A 256 28.83 6.35 4.21
CA PHE A 256 27.91 6.29 3.06
C PHE A 256 28.60 5.88 1.74
N ASP A 257 29.89 6.18 1.57
CA ASP A 257 30.67 5.78 0.40
C ASP A 257 30.97 4.28 0.33
N GLU A 258 30.91 3.57 1.46
CA GLU A 258 31.09 2.11 1.54
C GLU A 258 29.80 1.33 1.30
N HIS A 259 28.64 2.01 1.29
CA HIS A 259 27.36 1.35 1.02
C HIS A 259 27.32 0.81 -0.41
N SER A 260 26.87 -0.44 -0.54
CA SER A 260 26.59 -1.09 -1.80
C SER A 260 25.51 -0.33 -2.60
N TRP A 261 25.44 -0.62 -3.89
CA TRP A 261 24.42 -0.01 -4.76
C TRP A 261 22.99 -0.28 -4.25
N TRP A 262 22.76 -1.46 -3.65
CA TRP A 262 21.45 -1.85 -3.13
C TRP A 262 21.09 -1.09 -1.86
N GLU A 263 22.01 -0.96 -0.92
CA GLU A 263 21.80 -0.22 0.33
C GLU A 263 21.53 1.27 0.06
N LYS A 264 22.22 1.87 -0.91
CA LYS A 264 21.95 3.25 -1.33
C LYS A 264 20.52 3.43 -1.87
N ARG A 265 20.02 2.45 -2.64
CA ARG A 265 18.64 2.48 -3.14
C ARG A 265 17.63 2.21 -2.02
N ASN A 266 17.95 1.33 -1.07
CA ASN A 266 17.09 1.10 0.10
C ASN A 266 16.89 2.39 0.90
N LEU A 267 17.97 3.13 1.18
CA LEU A 267 17.89 4.42 1.89
C LEU A 267 17.02 5.46 1.15
N GLU A 268 17.04 5.45 -0.18
CA GLU A 268 16.16 6.32 -0.98
C GLU A 268 14.69 5.91 -0.85
N VAL A 269 14.41 4.61 -0.88
CA VAL A 269 13.04 4.10 -0.77
C VAL A 269 12.47 4.26 0.64
N ASP A 270 13.24 3.99 1.71
CA ASP A 270 12.88 4.31 3.10
C ASP A 270 12.54 5.81 3.23
N GLY A 271 13.40 6.67 2.72
CA GLY A 271 13.19 8.12 2.71
C GLY A 271 11.88 8.52 2.03
N MET A 272 11.54 7.91 0.89
CA MET A 272 10.29 8.17 0.18
C MET A 272 9.06 7.63 0.92
N ALA A 273 9.15 6.46 1.57
CA ALA A 273 8.07 5.92 2.39
C ALA A 273 7.78 6.84 3.59
N VAL A 274 8.83 7.34 4.24
CA VAL A 274 8.75 8.32 5.34
C VAL A 274 8.24 9.69 4.87
N GLU A 275 8.64 10.14 3.69
CA GLU A 275 8.12 11.38 3.09
C GLU A 275 6.63 11.26 2.81
N TYR A 276 6.19 10.16 2.18
CA TYR A 276 4.78 9.91 1.90
C TYR A 276 3.93 9.84 3.17
N HIS A 277 4.47 9.23 4.24
CA HIS A 277 3.83 9.20 5.55
C HIS A 277 3.54 10.62 6.07
N LYS A 278 4.54 11.52 6.00
CA LYS A 278 4.39 12.92 6.41
C LYS A 278 3.40 13.69 5.52
N GLU A 279 3.36 13.39 4.23
CA GLU A 279 2.39 13.98 3.31
C GLU A 279 0.96 13.60 3.70
N LEU A 280 0.71 12.31 3.99
CA LEU A 280 -0.59 11.84 4.48
C LEU A 280 -0.96 12.45 5.83
N GLU A 281 -0.02 12.55 6.77
CA GLU A 281 -0.23 13.24 8.05
C GLU A 281 -0.61 14.71 7.84
N THR A 282 0.10 15.41 6.95
CA THR A 282 -0.15 16.83 6.64
C THR A 282 -1.49 17.03 5.94
N ALA A 283 -1.88 16.11 5.05
CA ALA A 283 -3.16 16.11 4.36
C ALA A 283 -4.33 15.60 5.24
N ASN A 284 -4.04 15.13 6.46
CA ASN A 284 -5.01 14.48 7.34
C ASN A 284 -5.69 13.25 6.71
N HIS A 285 -4.96 12.53 5.86
CA HIS A 285 -5.39 11.28 5.22
C HIS A 285 -4.92 10.07 6.04
N LEU A 286 -5.37 10.00 7.30
CA LEU A 286 -4.88 9.02 8.27
C LEU A 286 -5.56 7.66 8.19
N ILE A 287 -6.73 7.59 7.55
CA ILE A 287 -7.52 6.35 7.45
C ILE A 287 -7.17 5.67 6.14
N ALA A 288 -6.52 4.51 6.23
CA ALA A 288 -6.20 3.71 5.07
C ALA A 288 -7.45 3.03 4.48
N PRO A 289 -7.50 2.84 3.15
CA PRO A 289 -8.53 2.00 2.53
C PRO A 289 -8.36 0.55 3.00
N ASN A 290 -9.43 -0.26 2.99
CA ASN A 290 -9.36 -1.68 3.33
C ASN A 290 -10.15 -2.59 2.35
N PRO A 291 -9.88 -2.50 1.03
CA PRO A 291 -10.52 -3.35 0.04
C PRO A 291 -9.93 -4.76 0.03
N ARG A 292 -10.63 -5.71 -0.59
CA ARG A 292 -10.05 -6.97 -1.04
C ARG A 292 -9.03 -6.72 -2.16
N PHE A 293 -7.85 -7.35 -2.12
CA PHE A 293 -6.85 -7.21 -3.18
C PHE A 293 -7.27 -7.96 -4.46
N PHE A 294 -6.76 -7.56 -5.64
CA PHE A 294 -7.08 -8.23 -6.91
C PHE A 294 -6.68 -9.72 -6.92
N THR A 295 -5.58 -10.05 -6.24
CA THR A 295 -5.02 -11.39 -6.15
C THR A 295 -5.42 -12.12 -4.87
N GLU A 296 -6.29 -11.54 -4.04
CA GLU A 296 -6.74 -12.19 -2.82
C GLU A 296 -7.75 -13.30 -3.15
N LEU A 297 -7.36 -14.56 -3.00
CA LEU A 297 -8.22 -15.72 -3.31
C LEU A 297 -9.46 -15.77 -2.42
N VAL A 298 -9.28 -15.55 -1.11
CA VAL A 298 -10.33 -15.58 -0.09
C VAL A 298 -10.12 -14.40 0.83
N ALA A 299 -11.18 -13.61 1.01
CA ALA A 299 -11.22 -12.50 1.96
C ALA A 299 -12.25 -12.81 3.06
N MET A 300 -11.91 -12.48 4.30
CA MET A 300 -12.81 -12.64 5.43
C MET A 300 -13.35 -11.29 5.89
N TYR A 301 -14.66 -11.22 6.11
CA TYR A 301 -15.33 -10.03 6.60
C TYR A 301 -16.07 -10.35 7.90
N VAL A 302 -15.94 -9.45 8.89
CA VAL A 302 -16.73 -9.47 10.12
C VAL A 302 -17.43 -8.12 10.21
N ALA A 303 -18.77 -8.13 10.24
CA ALA A 303 -19.59 -6.92 10.23
C ALA A 303 -19.15 -5.92 9.13
N ASP A 304 -19.13 -6.40 7.87
CA ASP A 304 -18.71 -5.65 6.67
C ASP A 304 -17.28 -5.09 6.68
N THR A 305 -16.49 -5.46 7.69
CA THR A 305 -15.09 -5.03 7.83
C THR A 305 -14.16 -6.18 7.43
N LYS A 306 -13.35 -5.97 6.40
CA LYS A 306 -12.33 -6.93 5.98
C LYS A 306 -11.29 -7.12 7.10
N GLN A 307 -10.96 -8.37 7.38
CA GLN A 307 -9.98 -8.76 8.39
C GLN A 307 -8.65 -9.15 7.73
N SER A 308 -7.54 -8.77 8.36
CA SER A 308 -6.19 -9.13 7.90
C SER A 308 -5.86 -10.62 8.08
N ARG A 309 -6.58 -11.31 8.98
CA ARG A 309 -6.42 -12.73 9.31
C ARG A 309 -7.63 -13.31 10.02
N LEU A 310 -7.68 -14.64 10.12
CA LEU A 310 -8.58 -15.37 10.99
C LEU A 310 -8.14 -15.20 12.46
N ASP A 311 -8.89 -14.40 13.23
CA ASP A 311 -8.75 -14.35 14.68
C ASP A 311 -9.89 -15.16 15.34
N PRO A 312 -9.62 -16.38 15.84
CA PRO A 312 -10.66 -17.23 16.41
C PRO A 312 -11.35 -16.61 17.63
N GLN A 313 -10.62 -15.83 18.43
CA GLN A 313 -11.18 -15.18 19.60
C GLN A 313 -12.13 -14.05 19.17
N PHE A 314 -11.68 -13.19 18.26
CA PHE A 314 -12.51 -12.11 17.72
C PHE A 314 -13.79 -12.66 17.06
N ILE A 315 -13.68 -13.73 16.27
CA ILE A 315 -14.84 -14.38 15.63
C ILE A 315 -15.78 -14.96 16.68
N GLN A 316 -15.24 -15.60 17.72
CA GLN A 316 -16.06 -16.12 18.81
C GLN A 316 -16.82 -14.98 19.50
N GLU A 317 -16.15 -13.87 19.79
CA GLU A 317 -16.72 -12.70 20.46
C GLU A 317 -17.82 -12.01 19.63
N TRP A 318 -17.65 -11.90 18.32
CA TRP A 318 -18.58 -11.19 17.45
C TRP A 318 -19.71 -12.05 16.90
N VAL A 319 -19.44 -13.31 16.58
CA VAL A 319 -20.41 -14.19 15.91
C VAL A 319 -21.12 -15.09 16.91
N THR A 320 -20.37 -15.72 17.82
CA THR A 320 -20.92 -16.80 18.67
C THR A 320 -21.44 -16.27 20.00
N LEU A 321 -20.68 -15.37 20.63
CA LEU A 321 -20.95 -14.89 21.99
C LEU A 321 -22.29 -14.12 22.11
N PRO A 322 -22.75 -13.30 21.15
CA PRO A 322 -24.04 -12.61 21.27
C PRO A 322 -25.22 -13.59 21.34
N ALA A 323 -25.23 -14.60 20.48
CA ALA A 323 -26.25 -15.64 20.47
C ALA A 323 -26.20 -16.48 21.76
N LEU A 324 -24.99 -16.85 22.21
CA LEU A 324 -24.80 -17.60 23.44
C LEU A 324 -25.28 -16.81 24.67
N ARG A 325 -24.97 -15.51 24.74
CA ARG A 325 -25.45 -14.61 25.80
C ARG A 325 -26.97 -14.52 25.81
N SER A 326 -27.60 -14.34 24.65
CA SER A 326 -29.07 -14.33 24.55
C SER A 326 -29.68 -15.63 25.06
N HIS A 327 -29.15 -16.78 24.63
CA HIS A 327 -29.62 -18.08 25.08
C HIS A 327 -29.60 -18.24 26.60
N TRP A 328 -28.52 -17.82 27.25
CA TRP A 328 -28.36 -17.95 28.71
C TRP A 328 -29.21 -16.96 29.51
N ARG A 329 -29.48 -15.78 28.95
CA ARG A 329 -30.46 -14.83 29.51
C ARG A 329 -31.88 -15.40 29.43
N ASP A 330 -32.26 -15.98 28.29
CA ASP A 330 -33.60 -16.55 28.06
C ASP A 330 -33.88 -17.74 29.00
N LYS A 331 -32.86 -18.54 29.32
CA LYS A 331 -32.96 -19.60 30.31
C LYS A 331 -32.99 -19.11 31.77
N GLY A 332 -32.84 -17.80 32.01
CA GLY A 332 -32.77 -17.23 33.36
C GLY A 332 -31.56 -17.67 34.18
N THR A 333 -30.54 -18.23 33.52
CA THR A 333 -29.33 -18.75 34.20
C THR A 333 -28.36 -17.63 34.56
N ILE A 334 -28.25 -16.62 33.70
CA ILE A 334 -27.42 -15.43 33.93
C ILE A 334 -28.29 -14.20 33.67
N SER A 335 -28.49 -13.37 34.70
CA SER A 335 -29.16 -12.08 34.51
C SER A 335 -28.22 -11.08 33.82
N ALA A 336 -28.77 -10.11 33.09
CA ALA A 336 -27.96 -9.08 32.42
C ALA A 336 -27.06 -8.30 33.40
N LYS A 337 -27.49 -8.12 34.65
CA LYS A 337 -26.69 -7.49 35.70
C LYS A 337 -25.54 -8.39 36.18
N ALA A 338 -25.81 -9.68 36.36
CA ALA A 338 -24.79 -10.65 36.75
C ALA A 338 -23.74 -10.83 35.63
N GLU A 339 -24.15 -10.73 34.37
CA GLU A 339 -23.26 -10.89 33.21
C GLU A 339 -22.06 -9.91 33.24
N SER A 340 -22.30 -8.65 33.62
CA SER A 340 -21.25 -7.63 33.77
C SER A 340 -20.39 -7.79 35.02
N GLU A 341 -20.85 -8.55 36.01
CA GLU A 341 -20.14 -8.79 37.27
C GLU A 341 -19.23 -10.03 37.18
N ILE A 342 -19.38 -10.86 36.14
CA ILE A 342 -18.55 -12.04 35.92
C ILE A 342 -17.18 -11.61 35.37
N ALA A 343 -16.12 -11.92 36.10
CA ALA A 343 -14.75 -11.83 35.62
C ALA A 343 -14.44 -12.96 34.64
N TRP A 344 -14.89 -12.81 33.39
CA TRP A 344 -14.80 -13.83 32.34
C TRP A 344 -13.36 -14.30 32.09
N ASP A 345 -12.39 -13.37 32.12
CA ASP A 345 -10.97 -13.72 31.92
C ASP A 345 -10.43 -14.61 33.04
N THR A 346 -10.72 -14.25 34.30
CA THR A 346 -10.34 -15.05 35.46
C THR A 346 -10.99 -16.43 35.44
N LEU A 347 -12.27 -16.49 35.04
CA LEU A 347 -13.00 -17.75 34.88
C LEU A 347 -12.39 -18.61 33.75
N GLY A 348 -12.00 -17.97 32.64
CA GLY A 348 -11.32 -18.59 31.52
C GLY A 348 -9.99 -19.22 31.95
N LEU A 349 -9.14 -18.46 32.63
CA LEU A 349 -7.86 -18.94 33.19
C LEU A 349 -8.06 -20.09 34.18
N ALA A 350 -9.02 -19.96 35.10
CA ALA A 350 -9.36 -21.02 36.04
C ALA A 350 -9.82 -22.29 35.30
N THR A 351 -10.64 -22.15 34.26
CA THR A 351 -11.11 -23.28 33.45
C THR A 351 -9.95 -23.94 32.71
N GLN A 352 -9.05 -23.15 32.09
CA GLN A 352 -7.88 -23.67 31.38
C GLN A 352 -6.90 -24.40 32.31
N SER A 353 -6.85 -24.03 33.60
CA SER A 353 -6.03 -24.73 34.60
C SER A 353 -6.53 -26.15 34.93
N LEU A 354 -7.79 -26.47 34.63
CA LEU A 354 -8.35 -27.80 34.87
C LEU A 354 -7.83 -28.81 33.84
N PRO A 355 -7.67 -30.09 34.19
CA PRO A 355 -7.43 -31.16 33.21
C PRO A 355 -8.52 -31.19 32.12
N ALA A 356 -8.14 -31.49 30.87
CA ALA A 356 -9.04 -31.45 29.71
C ALA A 356 -10.32 -32.31 29.85
N GLY A 357 -10.29 -33.37 30.66
CA GLY A 357 -11.47 -34.17 31.00
C GLY A 357 -12.46 -33.42 31.90
N LEU A 358 -11.95 -32.69 32.90
CA LEU A 358 -12.75 -31.88 33.82
C LEU A 358 -13.29 -30.62 33.16
N GLN A 359 -12.53 -30.00 32.26
CA GLN A 359 -13.04 -28.90 31.43
C GLN A 359 -14.30 -29.34 30.67
N ARG A 360 -14.20 -30.44 29.91
CA ARG A 360 -15.33 -31.01 29.16
C ARG A 360 -16.49 -31.42 30.05
N TRP A 361 -16.21 -32.05 31.20
CA TRP A 361 -17.24 -32.46 32.15
C TRP A 361 -17.99 -31.25 32.72
N SER A 362 -17.26 -30.23 33.17
CA SER A 362 -17.82 -28.99 33.72
C SER A 362 -18.71 -28.29 32.69
N THR A 363 -18.22 -28.11 31.46
CA THR A 363 -19.02 -27.53 30.37
C THR A 363 -20.31 -28.34 30.14
N LYS A 364 -20.22 -29.67 30.00
CA LYS A 364 -21.41 -30.53 29.79
C LYS A 364 -22.43 -30.46 30.92
N HIS A 365 -21.97 -30.41 32.17
CA HIS A 365 -22.84 -30.27 33.33
C HIS A 365 -23.52 -28.89 33.34
N CYS A 366 -22.74 -27.82 33.17
CA CYS A 366 -23.27 -26.46 33.14
C CYS A 366 -24.24 -26.22 31.97
N VAL A 367 -24.01 -26.86 30.80
CA VAL A 367 -24.91 -26.71 29.65
C VAL A 367 -26.10 -27.69 29.64
N GLY A 368 -26.21 -28.57 30.64
CA GLY A 368 -27.28 -29.58 30.71
C GLY A 368 -27.18 -30.67 29.65
N MET A 369 -26.03 -30.82 28.98
CA MET A 369 -25.77 -31.87 27.98
C MET A 369 -25.14 -33.11 28.60
N CYS A 370 -25.74 -33.58 29.70
CA CYS A 370 -25.37 -34.86 30.30
C CYS A 370 -26.42 -35.90 29.92
N GLY A 371 -25.99 -36.94 29.19
CA GLY A 371 -26.85 -38.06 28.87
C GLY A 371 -27.29 -38.76 30.16
N HIS A 372 -28.59 -38.77 30.44
CA HIS A 372 -29.15 -39.65 31.45
C HIS A 372 -29.07 -41.08 30.93
N VAL A 373 -28.11 -41.87 31.43
CA VAL A 373 -28.18 -43.32 31.32
C VAL A 373 -29.32 -43.77 32.24
N TRP A 374 -30.52 -43.92 31.68
CA TRP A 374 -31.58 -44.67 32.34
C TRP A 374 -31.15 -46.13 32.41
N HIS A 375 -30.55 -46.53 33.53
CA HIS A 375 -30.54 -47.94 33.90
C HIS A 375 -31.98 -48.33 34.21
N ARG A 376 -32.67 -48.93 33.23
CA ARG A 376 -33.80 -49.80 33.52
C ARG A 376 -33.26 -50.94 34.38
N GLN A 377 -33.57 -50.91 35.67
CA GLN A 377 -33.53 -52.13 36.48
C GLN A 377 -34.55 -53.09 35.84
N ILE A 378 -34.07 -54.21 35.34
CA ILE A 378 -34.86 -55.37 34.91
C ILE A 378 -35.15 -56.20 36.15
#